data_AF-A0A8F1NNL7-F1
#
_entry.id   AF-A0A8F1NNL7-F1
#
_cell.length_a   1.000
_cell.length_b   1.000
_cell.length_c   1.000
_cell.angle_alpha   90.00
_cell.angle_beta   90.00
_cell.angle_gamma   90.00
#
_symmetry.space_group_name_H-M   'P 1'
#
loop_
_entity.id
_entity.type
_entity.pdbx_description
1 polymer ?
#
loop_
_entity_poly.entity_id
_entity_poly.type
_entity_poly.pdbx_seq_one_letter_code
_entity_poly.pdbx_strand_id
1 'polypeptide(L)' 'FIVKVKKILESICVNCGKLKADISDPNFADKIRHVRDLKTRMAIVWNHCKSKMVCEVDEQRDEGD' A
#
# COMPACT_ATOMS: atom_id res chain seq x y z
N PHE A 1 -17.81 -8.75 -0.17
CA PHE A 1 -16.67 -8.66 0.78
C PHE A 1 -15.34 -9.14 0.20
N ILE A 2 -15.28 -10.28 -0.49
CA ILE A 2 -14.05 -10.83 -1.11
C ILE A 2 -13.27 -9.80 -1.95
N VAL A 3 -13.96 -9.02 -2.80
CA VAL A 3 -13.33 -7.97 -3.63
C VAL A 3 -12.62 -6.92 -2.77
N LYS A 4 -13.19 -6.54 -1.62
CA LYS A 4 -12.58 -5.56 -0.72
C LYS A 4 -11.32 -6.14 -0.05
N VAL A 5 -11.38 -7.41 0.38
CA VAL A 5 -10.24 -8.13 0.96
C VAL A 5 -9.10 -8.24 -0.06
N LYS A 6 -9.40 -8.64 -1.30
CA LYS A 6 -8.40 -8.69 -2.38
C LYS A 6 -7.69 -7.34 -2.56
N LYS A 7 -8.44 -6.23 -2.65
CA LYS A 7 -7.86 -4.88 -2.79
C LYS A 7 -6.99 -4.48 -1.60
N ILE A 8 -7.35 -4.88 -0.37
CA ILE A 8 -6.54 -4.62 0.82
C ILE A 8 -5.22 -5.38 0.72
N LEU A 9 -5.26 -6.68 0.42
CA LEU A 9 -4.07 -7.52 0.26
C LEU A 9 -3.16 -7.05 -0.87
N GLU A 10 -3.72 -6.51 -1.95
CA GLU A 10 -2.94 -5.91 -3.04
C GLU A 10 -2.32 -4.56 -2.66
N SER A 11 -2.82 -3.90 -1.61
CA SER A 11 -2.34 -2.58 -1.16
C SER A 11 -1.25 -2.66 -0.07
N ILE A 12 -1.23 -3.74 0.71
CA ILE A 12 -0.26 -3.95 1.79
C ILE A 12 0.83 -4.94 1.36
N CYS A 13 2.00 -4.84 1.97
CA CYS A 13 3.04 -5.84 1.85
C CYS A 13 2.63 -7.08 2.66
N VAL A 14 2.66 -8.26 2.02
CA VAL A 14 2.33 -9.53 2.69
C VAL A 14 3.46 -10.04 3.59
N ASN A 15 4.67 -9.48 3.46
CA ASN A 15 5.81 -9.79 4.33
C ASN A 15 5.73 -9.01 5.65
N CYS A 16 5.62 -7.67 5.58
CA CYS A 16 5.71 -6.80 6.76
C CYS A 16 4.37 -6.18 7.21
N GLY A 17 3.28 -6.38 6.47
CA GLY A 17 1.94 -5.87 6.81
C GLY A 17 1.74 -4.36 6.61
N LYS A 18 2.79 -3.60 6.23
CA LYS A 18 2.70 -2.16 5.99
C LYS A 18 2.10 -1.84 4.62
N LEU A 19 1.53 -0.64 4.47
CA LEU A 19 1.06 -0.15 3.18
C LEU A 19 2.25 0.00 2.23
N LYS A 20 2.10 -0.42 0.96
CA LYS A 20 3.17 -0.33 -0.05
C LYS A 20 3.48 1.10 -0.52
N ALA A 21 2.78 2.09 0.01
CA ALA A 21 2.96 3.50 -0.29
C ALA A 21 2.69 4.33 0.97
N ASP A 22 3.39 5.45 1.09
CA ASP A 22 3.24 6.39 2.19
C ASP A 22 3.31 7.84 1.65
N ILE A 23 3.22 8.80 2.57
CA ILE A 23 3.25 10.23 2.23
C ILE A 23 4.64 10.74 1.84
N SER A 24 5.66 9.88 1.80
CA SER A 24 6.99 10.27 1.31
C SER A 24 7.02 10.41 -0.22
N ASP A 25 6.15 9.69 -0.95
CA ASP A 25 5.90 9.91 -2.37
C ASP A 25 4.93 11.11 -2.55
N PRO A 26 5.40 12.26 -3.07
CA PRO A 26 4.56 13.43 -3.27
C PRO A 26 3.35 13.15 -4.17
N ASN A 27 3.51 12.27 -5.18
CA ASN A 27 2.43 11.91 -6.09
C ASN A 27 1.32 11.13 -5.38
N PHE A 28 1.68 10.32 -4.38
CA PHE A 28 0.72 9.60 -3.57
C PHE A 28 0.07 10.53 -2.55
N ALA A 29 0.88 11.32 -1.84
CA ALA A 29 0.44 12.28 -0.83
C ALA A 29 -0.62 13.23 -1.40
N ASP A 30 -0.37 13.86 -2.55
CA ASP A 30 -1.28 14.81 -3.17
C ASP A 30 -2.61 14.17 -3.57
N LYS A 31 -2.58 12.91 -4.06
CA LYS A 31 -3.77 12.16 -4.45
C LYS A 31 -4.66 11.79 -3.27
N ILE A 32 -4.10 11.55 -2.08
CA ILE A 32 -4.88 11.13 -0.91
C ILE A 32 -5.27 12.29 0.02
N ARG A 33 -4.51 13.39 0.01
CA ARG A 33 -4.61 14.50 0.98
C ARG A 33 -6.02 15.07 1.13
N HIS A 34 -6.72 15.26 0.01
CA HIS A 34 -8.02 15.94 -0.01
C HIS A 34 -9.22 14.99 -0.15
N VAL A 35 -8.99 13.67 -0.23
CA VAL A 35 -10.06 12.70 -0.51
C VAL A 35 -10.73 12.27 0.78
N ARG A 36 -11.96 12.74 1.00
CA ARG A 36 -12.76 12.43 2.21
C ARG A 36 -13.57 11.14 2.09
N ASP A 37 -14.08 10.84 0.90
CA ASP A 37 -14.87 9.63 0.68
C ASP A 37 -14.01 8.36 0.77
N LEU A 38 -14.41 7.42 1.63
CA LEU A 38 -13.63 6.21 1.92
C LEU A 38 -13.54 5.30 0.70
N LYS A 39 -14.60 5.22 -0.11
CA LYS A 39 -14.64 4.35 -1.29
C LYS A 39 -13.67 4.85 -2.36
N THR A 40 -13.65 6.15 -2.58
CA THR A 40 -12.73 6.85 -3.48
C THR A 40 -11.30 6.74 -2.99
N ARG A 41 -11.06 7.00 -1.69
CA ARG A 41 -9.72 6.88 -1.09
C ARG A 41 -9.16 5.46 -1.28
N MET A 42 -9.96 4.44 -1.00
CA MET A 42 -9.54 3.05 -1.20
C MET A 42 -9.21 2.73 -2.67
N ALA A 43 -9.97 3.26 -3.62
CA ALA A 43 -9.70 3.05 -5.05
C ALA A 43 -8.38 3.68 -5.48
N ILE A 44 -8.06 4.89 -4.98
CA ILE A 44 -6.79 5.58 -5.24
C ILE A 44 -5.62 4.79 -4.64
N VAL A 45 -5.73 4.42 -3.36
CA VAL A 45 -4.70 3.65 -2.65
C VAL A 45 -4.42 2.33 -3.38
N TRP A 46 -5.47 1.58 -3.70
CA TRP A 46 -5.33 0.32 -4.42
C TRP A 46 -4.71 0.48 -5.81
N ASN A 47 -5.17 1.47 -6.60
CA ASN A 47 -4.60 1.70 -7.93
C ASN A 47 -3.12 2.07 -7.90
N HIS A 48 -2.68 2.77 -6.85
CA HIS A 48 -1.28 3.12 -6.67
C HIS A 48 -0.44 1.94 -6.17
N CYS A 49 -0.99 1.08 -5.30
CA CYS A 49 -0.22 -0.01 -4.68
C CYS A 49 -0.23 -1.32 -5.46
N LYS A 50 -1.25 -1.59 -6.29
CA LYS A 50 -1.42 -2.89 -6.98
C LYS A 50 -0.26 -3.30 -7.89
N SER A 51 0.50 -2.33 -8.41
CA SER A 51 1.65 -2.57 -9.28
C SER A 51 2.98 -2.63 -8.50
N LYS A 52 2.99 -2.31 -7.20
CA LYS A 52 4.18 -2.38 -6.36
C LYS A 52 4.40 -3.82 -5.89
N MET A 53 5.51 -4.41 -6.31
CA MET A 53 5.88 -5.80 -6.01
C MET A 53 7.12 -5.93 -5.13
N VAL A 54 7.74 -4.81 -4.75
CA VAL A 54 8.94 -4.75 -3.92
C VAL A 54 8.57 -4.26 -2.52
N CYS A 55 9.15 -4.88 -1.50
CA CYS A 55 9.07 -4.41 -0.12
C CYS A 55 10.24 -3.46 0.13
N GLU A 56 9.97 -2.17 0.30
CA GLU A 56 11.02 -1.16 0.60
C GLU A 56 11.64 -1.34 1.99
N VAL A 57 11.10 -2.25 2.83
CA VAL A 57 11.57 -2.55 4.19
C VAL A 57 12.44 -3.81 4.24
N ASP A 58 12.77 -4.44 3.09
CA ASP A 58 13.62 -5.63 3.04
C ASP A 58 15.12 -5.31 3.26
N GLU A 59 15.46 -4.55 4.30
CA GLU A 59 16.84 -4.44 4.79
C GLU A 59 17.15 -5.37 5.98
N GLN A 60 16.18 -6.05 6.61
CA GLN A 60 16.49 -6.94 7.74
C GLN A 60 15.62 -8.19 7.78
N ARG A 61 16.22 -9.31 7.34
CA ARG A 61 16.16 -10.64 7.98
C ARG A 61 17.19 -11.58 7.33
N ASP A 62 18.46 -11.24 7.46
CA ASP A 62 19.49 -12.26 7.63
C ASP A 62 19.48 -12.62 9.12
N GLU A 63 18.60 -13.53 9.52
CA GLU A 63 18.80 -14.34 10.74
C GLU A 63 19.12 -15.75 10.26
N GLY A 64 20.30 -15.87 9.66
CA GLY A 64 21.05 -17.11 9.53
C GLY A 64 22.26 -17.04 10.46
N ASP A 65 22.03 -17.15 11.76
CA ASP A 65 22.83 -17.93 12.73
C ASP A 65 22.02 -18.12 14.03
#